data_AF-A0A968IUX3-F1
#
_entry.id   AF-A0A968IUX3-F1
#
_cell.length_a   1.000
_cell.length_b   1.000
_cell.length_c   1.000
_cell.angle_alpha   90.00
_cell.angle_beta   90.00
_cell.angle_gamma   90.00
#
_symmetry.space_group_name_H-M   'P 1'
#
loop_
_entity.id
_entity.type
_entity.pdbx_description
1 polymer ?
#
loop_
_entity_poly.entity_id
_entity_poly.type
_entity_poly.pdbx_seq_one_letter_code
_entity_poly.pdbx_strand_id
1 'polypeptide(L)'
;MIAAETYYQIEEYLKTQGLNDPKPTKQKQLRPIFQAHLSPIEAGEVWVMAVGIALGQVPSYSMVKTAVKTYQEQKYPTINPFAEGEVCRIKSGVSGKTNCWCVVSSVRKDECVVNTWDGEYTISVSNLSPMNFTHLQEEQILDLGARMTALYEVGELDEAALWVLKGLEKLNRSQLNSIEERLLGLLEDEYLDDYSL
;
A
#
# COMPACT_ATOMS: atom_id res chain seq x y z
N MET A 1 8.61 26.97 -15.86
CA MET A 1 8.12 27.94 -14.87
C MET A 1 9.25 28.25 -13.90
N ILE A 2 9.52 29.53 -13.59
CA ILE A 2 10.56 29.94 -12.61
C ILE A 2 9.90 30.41 -11.33
N ALA A 3 10.57 30.36 -10.17
CA ALA A 3 9.95 30.74 -8.90
C ALA A 3 9.50 32.23 -8.84
N ALA A 4 9.99 33.09 -9.75
CA ALA A 4 9.47 34.43 -9.94
C ALA A 4 8.07 34.44 -10.60
N GLU A 5 7.80 33.52 -11.52
CA GLU A 5 6.50 33.35 -12.18
C GLU A 5 5.45 32.81 -11.19
N THR A 6 5.83 31.84 -10.34
CA THR A 6 4.99 31.35 -9.25
C THR A 6 4.62 32.45 -8.25
N TYR A 7 5.53 33.40 -7.99
CA TYR A 7 5.23 34.55 -7.14
C TYR A 7 4.11 35.42 -7.72
N TYR A 8 4.22 35.79 -9.00
CA TYR A 8 3.21 36.62 -9.66
C TYR A 8 1.84 35.93 -9.71
N GLN A 9 1.82 34.62 -9.97
CA GLN A 9 0.59 33.83 -9.98
C GLN A 9 -0.11 33.82 -8.60
N ILE A 10 0.64 33.60 -7.52
CA ILE A 10 0.09 33.66 -6.16
C ILE A 10 -0.41 35.08 -5.86
N GLU A 11 0.35 36.10 -6.23
CA GLU A 11 -0.06 37.49 -6.00
C GLU A 11 -1.36 37.85 -6.74
N GLU A 12 -1.51 37.40 -7.99
CA GLU A 12 -2.72 37.61 -8.79
C GLU A 12 -3.92 36.84 -8.23
N TYR A 13 -3.71 35.60 -7.80
CA TYR A 13 -4.76 34.79 -7.15
C TYR A 13 -5.28 35.45 -5.86
N LEU A 14 -4.39 35.90 -4.97
CA LEU A 14 -4.79 36.54 -3.72
C LEU A 14 -5.57 37.84 -3.95
N LYS A 15 -5.20 38.63 -4.97
CA LYS A 15 -5.94 39.84 -5.37
C LYS A 15 -7.35 39.54 -5.83
N THR A 16 -7.55 38.47 -6.60
CA THR A 16 -8.85 38.11 -7.16
C THR A 16 -9.79 37.46 -6.15
N GLN A 17 -9.27 36.82 -5.11
CA GLN A 17 -10.06 36.25 -4.00
C GLN A 17 -10.38 37.26 -2.88
N GLY A 18 -9.89 38.50 -2.95
CA GLY A 18 -10.12 39.52 -1.92
C GLY A 18 -9.45 39.23 -0.57
N LEU A 19 -8.49 38.31 -0.55
CA LEU A 19 -7.73 37.91 0.64
C LEU A 19 -6.54 38.87 0.85
N ASN A 20 -6.52 39.58 1.99
CA ASN A 20 -5.37 40.37 2.44
C ASN A 20 -4.29 39.48 3.10
N ASP A 21 -4.05 38.29 2.54
CA ASP A 21 -3.13 37.34 3.13
C ASP A 21 -1.66 37.77 2.96
N PRO A 22 -0.78 37.40 3.91
CA PRO A 22 0.65 37.70 3.83
C PRO A 22 1.25 37.19 2.53
N LYS A 23 1.91 38.07 1.77
CA LYS A 23 2.58 37.71 0.52
C LYS A 23 3.92 37.00 0.78
N PRO A 24 4.43 36.20 -0.17
CA PRO A 24 5.78 35.66 -0.09
C PRO A 24 6.80 36.80 -0.04
N THR A 25 7.85 36.65 0.76
CA THR A 25 8.92 37.65 0.89
C THR A 25 10.26 37.15 0.34
N LYS A 26 10.42 35.84 0.20
CA LYS A 26 11.63 35.18 -0.27
C LYS A 26 11.28 34.10 -1.30
N GLN A 27 11.98 34.10 -2.42
CA GLN A 27 11.81 33.10 -3.48
C GLN A 27 11.95 31.65 -2.98
N LYS A 28 12.80 31.41 -1.97
CA LYS A 28 12.97 30.08 -1.36
C LYS A 28 11.66 29.51 -0.80
N GLN A 29 10.74 30.35 -0.29
CA GLN A 29 9.45 29.91 0.25
C GLN A 29 8.59 29.22 -0.82
N LEU A 30 8.71 29.63 -2.07
CA LEU A 30 7.91 29.11 -3.19
C LEU A 30 8.48 27.86 -3.84
N ARG A 31 9.72 27.47 -3.49
CA ARG A 31 10.37 26.30 -4.08
C ARG A 31 9.58 25.00 -3.88
N PRO A 32 8.97 24.70 -2.71
CA PRO A 32 8.14 23.51 -2.54
C PRO A 32 6.91 23.49 -3.46
N ILE A 33 6.24 24.63 -3.61
CA ILE A 33 5.06 24.78 -4.49
C ILE A 33 5.46 24.52 -5.94
N PHE A 34 6.57 25.12 -6.38
CA PHE A 34 7.09 24.91 -7.73
C PHE A 34 7.48 23.45 -8.00
N GLN A 35 8.16 22.81 -7.05
CA GLN A 35 8.58 21.40 -7.16
C GLN A 35 7.39 20.43 -7.19
N ALA A 36 6.25 20.82 -6.65
CA ALA A 36 5.02 20.04 -6.68
C ALA A 36 4.24 20.15 -8.00
N HIS A 37 4.72 20.97 -8.95
CA HIS A 37 4.11 21.15 -10.28
C HIS A 37 2.62 21.52 -10.24
N LEU A 38 2.22 22.27 -9.21
CA LEU A 38 0.84 22.72 -9.01
C LEU A 38 0.47 23.79 -10.04
N SER A 39 -0.80 23.80 -10.46
CA SER A 39 -1.34 24.87 -11.31
C SER A 39 -1.46 26.20 -10.53
N PRO A 40 -1.62 27.35 -11.21
CA PRO A 40 -1.62 28.66 -10.56
C PRO A 40 -2.65 28.81 -9.43
N ILE A 41 -3.83 28.22 -9.59
CA ILE A 41 -4.91 28.25 -8.59
C ILE A 41 -4.50 27.44 -7.35
N GLU A 42 -3.96 26.24 -7.57
CA GLU A 42 -3.53 25.33 -6.51
C GLU A 42 -2.35 25.89 -5.73
N ALA A 43 -1.43 26.57 -6.42
CA ALA A 43 -0.33 27.30 -5.78
C ALA A 43 -0.86 28.39 -4.83
N GLY A 44 -1.91 29.11 -5.22
CA GLY A 44 -2.61 30.09 -4.38
C GLY A 44 -3.26 29.45 -3.15
N GLU A 45 -4.01 28.36 -3.34
CA GLU A 45 -4.65 27.60 -2.25
C GLU A 45 -3.63 27.06 -1.23
N VAL A 46 -2.53 26.48 -1.72
CA VAL A 46 -1.44 25.99 -0.87
C VAL A 46 -0.78 27.13 -0.08
N TRP A 47 -0.65 28.31 -0.69
CA TRP A 47 -0.11 29.47 -0.01
C TRP A 47 -1.02 29.92 1.14
N VAL A 48 -2.34 30.00 0.92
CA VAL A 48 -3.33 30.31 1.96
C VAL A 48 -3.29 29.27 3.08
N MET A 49 -3.20 27.98 2.74
CA MET A 49 -3.04 26.90 3.72
C MET A 49 -1.76 27.10 4.56
N ALA A 50 -0.65 27.45 3.94
CA ALA A 50 0.62 27.71 4.65
C ALA A 50 0.52 28.93 5.58
N VAL A 51 -0.20 29.98 5.18
CA VAL A 51 -0.52 31.15 6.03
C VAL A 51 -1.35 30.72 7.23
N GLY A 52 -2.33 29.84 7.04
CA GLY A 52 -3.11 29.24 8.14
C GLY A 52 -2.22 28.47 9.13
N ILE A 53 -1.31 27.63 8.65
CA ILE A 53 -0.31 26.93 9.48
C ILE A 53 0.59 27.91 10.23
N ALA A 54 0.92 29.04 9.60
CA ALA A 54 1.70 30.13 10.19
C ALA A 54 0.87 31.10 11.06
N LEU A 55 -0.40 30.78 11.35
CA LEU A 55 -1.32 31.58 12.16
C LEU A 55 -1.47 33.02 11.64
N GLY A 56 -1.60 33.17 10.32
CA GLY A 56 -1.78 34.47 9.65
C GLY A 56 -0.48 35.25 9.44
N GLN A 57 0.68 34.67 9.74
CA GLN A 57 2.00 35.26 9.47
C GLN A 57 2.59 34.78 8.14
N VAL A 58 3.65 35.44 7.68
CA VAL A 58 4.39 35.03 6.48
C VAL A 58 5.00 33.63 6.71
N PRO A 59 4.63 32.60 5.92
CA PRO A 59 5.07 31.22 6.16
C PRO A 59 6.57 31.01 5.93
N SER A 60 7.17 30.12 6.73
CA SER A 60 8.54 29.66 6.46
C SER A 60 8.58 28.56 5.38
N TYR A 61 9.77 28.25 4.85
CA TYR A 61 9.95 27.17 3.86
C TYR A 61 9.38 25.81 4.35
N SER A 62 9.60 25.45 5.62
CA SER A 62 9.11 24.18 6.17
C SER A 62 7.58 24.17 6.25
N MET A 63 6.95 25.29 6.64
CA MET A 63 5.50 25.41 6.69
C MET A 63 4.88 25.29 5.29
N VAL A 64 5.47 25.94 4.28
CA VAL A 64 5.02 25.78 2.89
C VAL A 64 5.21 24.33 2.41
N LYS A 65 6.32 23.68 2.76
CA LYS A 65 6.55 22.27 2.43
C LYS A 65 5.49 21.35 3.08
N THR A 66 5.13 21.61 4.33
CA THR A 66 4.05 20.87 5.01
C THR A 66 2.71 21.12 4.32
N ALA A 67 2.36 22.39 4.02
CA ALA A 67 1.13 22.73 3.31
C ALA A 67 1.03 22.04 1.94
N VAL A 68 2.10 22.04 1.14
CA VAL A 68 2.16 21.31 -0.13
C VAL A 68 1.85 19.83 0.07
N LYS A 69 2.50 19.19 1.05
CA LYS A 69 2.30 17.76 1.34
C LYS A 69 0.84 17.49 1.74
N THR A 70 0.29 18.26 2.67
CA THR A 70 -1.09 18.13 3.13
C THR A 70 -2.09 18.37 1.99
N TYR A 71 -1.86 19.38 1.15
CA TYR A 71 -2.70 19.67 -0.01
C TYR A 71 -2.70 18.52 -1.02
N GLN A 72 -1.52 17.97 -1.34
CA GLN A 72 -1.41 16.82 -2.24
C GLN A 72 -2.12 15.59 -1.66
N GLU A 73 -1.95 15.31 -0.37
CA GLU A 73 -2.63 14.19 0.30
C GLU A 73 -4.15 14.35 0.34
N GLN A 74 -4.66 15.58 0.40
CA GLN A 74 -6.09 15.89 0.39
C GLN A 74 -6.68 15.83 -1.02
N LYS A 75 -5.99 16.41 -2.02
CA LYS A 75 -6.52 16.57 -3.38
C LYS A 75 -6.26 15.37 -4.27
N TYR A 76 -5.13 14.71 -4.06
CA TYR A 76 -4.69 13.53 -4.81
C TYR A 76 -4.39 12.41 -3.81
N PRO A 77 -5.41 11.89 -3.11
CA PRO A 77 -5.20 10.82 -2.16
C PRO A 77 -4.55 9.64 -2.88
N THR A 78 -3.45 9.14 -2.33
CA THR A 78 -2.86 7.89 -2.81
C THR A 78 -3.92 6.80 -2.65
N ILE A 79 -4.42 6.31 -3.78
CA ILE A 79 -5.36 5.19 -3.80
C ILE A 79 -4.52 3.96 -3.56
N ASN A 80 -4.94 3.13 -2.60
CA ASN A 80 -4.33 1.83 -2.40
C ASN A 80 -4.54 1.02 -3.69
N PRO A 81 -3.46 0.56 -4.35
CA PRO A 81 -3.56 -0.11 -5.64
C PRO A 81 -4.15 -1.52 -5.55
N PHE A 82 -4.30 -2.07 -4.34
CA PHE A 82 -4.80 -3.42 -4.11
C PHE A 82 -6.32 -3.46 -3.94
N ALA A 83 -6.94 -4.57 -4.34
CA ALA A 83 -8.34 -4.89 -4.11
C ALA A 83 -8.51 -6.03 -3.09
N GLU A 84 -9.67 -6.09 -2.42
CA GLU A 84 -10.03 -7.26 -1.60
C GLU A 84 -10.12 -8.52 -2.48
N GLY A 85 -9.60 -9.64 -1.97
CA GLY A 85 -9.46 -10.89 -2.70
C GLY A 85 -8.22 -10.98 -3.60
N GLU A 86 -7.50 -9.88 -3.84
CA GLU A 86 -6.33 -9.89 -4.71
C GLU A 86 -5.17 -10.68 -4.10
N VAL A 87 -4.50 -11.48 -4.94
CA VAL A 87 -3.29 -12.21 -4.56
C VAL A 87 -2.06 -11.32 -4.77
N CYS A 88 -1.34 -11.03 -3.69
CA CYS A 88 -0.13 -10.25 -3.73
C CYS A 88 1.02 -10.93 -2.99
N ARG A 89 2.19 -10.31 -3.00
CA ARG A 89 3.41 -10.82 -2.38
C ARG A 89 3.99 -9.86 -1.37
N ILE A 90 4.39 -10.42 -0.24
CA ILE A 90 5.08 -9.73 0.85
C ILE A 90 6.56 -9.54 0.48
N LYS A 91 7.00 -8.28 0.40
CA LYS A 91 8.41 -7.92 0.19
C LYS A 91 9.17 -7.76 1.51
N SER A 92 8.49 -7.28 2.56
CA SER A 92 9.09 -6.97 3.86
C SER A 92 8.01 -6.70 4.92
N GLY A 93 8.41 -6.43 6.16
CA GLY A 93 7.52 -5.99 7.24
C GLY A 93 7.03 -7.10 8.17
N VAL A 94 7.06 -8.35 7.71
CA VAL A 94 6.68 -9.53 8.51
C VAL A 94 7.83 -10.52 8.55
N SER A 95 8.28 -10.86 9.76
CA SER A 95 9.40 -11.79 9.96
C SER A 95 9.05 -13.18 9.41
N GLY A 96 9.96 -13.77 8.63
CA GLY A 96 9.75 -15.10 8.03
C GLY A 96 8.84 -15.15 6.80
N LYS A 97 8.15 -14.04 6.45
CA LYS A 97 7.18 -13.99 5.34
C LYS A 97 7.68 -13.29 4.07
N THR A 98 8.96 -12.96 4.01
CA THR A 98 9.55 -12.39 2.80
C THR A 98 9.41 -13.34 1.62
N ASN A 99 8.89 -12.82 0.51
CA ASN A 99 8.57 -13.51 -0.74
C ASN A 99 7.40 -14.50 -0.68
N CYS A 100 6.65 -14.54 0.41
CA CYS A 100 5.44 -15.35 0.51
C CYS A 100 4.27 -14.63 -0.18
N TRP A 101 3.41 -15.39 -0.85
CA TRP A 101 2.14 -14.87 -1.36
C TRP A 101 1.11 -14.78 -0.22
N CYS A 102 0.17 -13.86 -0.37
CA CYS A 102 -0.92 -13.61 0.57
C CYS A 102 -2.14 -13.09 -0.19
N VAL A 103 -3.30 -13.20 0.43
CA VAL A 103 -4.58 -12.73 -0.10
C VAL A 103 -5.00 -11.48 0.65
N VAL A 104 -5.37 -10.41 -0.05
CA VAL A 104 -5.85 -9.19 0.58
C VAL A 104 -7.24 -9.41 1.18
N SER A 105 -7.38 -9.29 2.51
CA SER A 105 -8.65 -9.44 3.22
C SER A 105 -9.35 -8.10 3.43
N SER A 106 -8.60 -7.01 3.60
CA SER A 106 -9.17 -5.67 3.72
C SER A 106 -8.18 -4.60 3.25
N VAL A 107 -8.70 -3.56 2.58
CA VAL A 107 -7.91 -2.47 2.01
C VAL A 107 -8.08 -1.20 2.86
N ARG A 108 -6.98 -0.65 3.36
CA ARG A 108 -6.92 0.67 4.03
C ARG A 108 -6.13 1.66 3.16
N LYS A 109 -6.00 2.91 3.59
CA LYS A 109 -5.36 3.97 2.79
C LYS A 109 -3.91 3.66 2.42
N ASP A 110 -3.11 3.21 3.38
CA ASP A 110 -1.66 3.00 3.28
C ASP A 110 -1.21 1.59 3.70
N GLU A 111 -2.17 0.75 4.07
CA GLU A 111 -1.98 -0.62 4.53
C GLU A 111 -3.05 -1.54 3.96
N CYS A 112 -2.74 -2.83 3.90
CA CYS A 112 -3.71 -3.90 3.68
C CYS A 112 -3.66 -4.85 4.87
N VAL A 113 -4.82 -5.40 5.22
CA VAL A 113 -4.89 -6.64 6.00
C VAL A 113 -4.81 -7.78 4.97
N VAL A 114 -3.91 -8.73 5.20
CA VAL A 114 -3.65 -9.86 4.31
C VAL A 114 -3.67 -11.17 5.08
N ASN A 115 -4.18 -12.21 4.44
CA ASN A 115 -4.19 -13.57 4.96
C ASN A 115 -3.12 -14.40 4.26
N THR A 116 -2.32 -15.12 5.04
CA THR A 116 -1.55 -16.28 4.60
C THR A 116 -2.23 -17.54 5.12
N TRP A 117 -1.72 -18.71 4.72
CA TRP A 117 -2.25 -19.99 5.18
C TRP A 117 -2.13 -20.24 6.70
N ASP A 118 -1.27 -19.49 7.40
CA ASP A 118 -0.96 -19.63 8.83
C ASP A 118 -1.28 -18.38 9.66
N GLY A 119 -1.93 -17.37 9.09
CA GLY A 119 -2.32 -16.20 9.87
C GLY A 119 -2.73 -14.95 9.07
N GLU A 120 -3.10 -13.93 9.83
CA GLU A 120 -3.47 -12.61 9.32
C GLU A 120 -2.40 -11.57 9.70
N TYR A 121 -2.08 -10.67 8.77
CA TYR A 121 -1.09 -9.62 8.98
C TYR A 121 -1.57 -8.28 8.43
N THR A 122 -1.26 -7.19 9.14
CA THR A 122 -1.41 -5.83 8.60
C THR A 122 -0.08 -5.37 8.02
N ILE A 123 -0.05 -5.04 6.72
CA ILE A 123 1.17 -4.73 5.98
C ILE A 123 0.99 -3.44 5.19
N SER A 124 1.98 -2.55 5.25
CA SER A 124 2.00 -1.34 4.43
C SER A 124 2.00 -1.67 2.93
N VAL A 125 1.25 -0.90 2.13
CA VAL A 125 1.19 -1.01 0.67
C VAL A 125 2.60 -0.99 0.05
N SER A 126 3.53 -0.21 0.60
CA SER A 126 4.91 -0.15 0.10
C SER A 126 5.68 -1.47 0.23
N ASN A 127 5.24 -2.34 1.15
CA ASN A 127 5.83 -3.63 1.43
C ASN A 127 5.13 -4.78 0.70
N LEU A 128 4.11 -4.50 -0.11
CA LEU A 128 3.44 -5.46 -0.98
C LEU A 128 3.84 -5.27 -2.44
N SER A 129 3.75 -6.34 -3.23
CA SER A 129 3.86 -6.29 -4.69
C SER A 129 2.74 -7.11 -5.33
N PRO A 130 2.06 -6.58 -6.37
CA PRO A 130 1.05 -7.34 -7.09
C PRO A 130 1.70 -8.53 -7.81
N MET A 131 0.99 -9.65 -7.88
CA MET A 131 1.42 -10.80 -8.68
C MET A 131 0.87 -10.76 -10.11
N ASN A 132 -0.14 -9.93 -10.38
CA ASN A 132 -0.79 -9.75 -11.68
C ASN A 132 -1.33 -11.06 -12.26
N PHE A 133 -1.92 -11.89 -11.41
CA PHE A 133 -2.58 -13.11 -11.83
C PHE A 133 -3.88 -12.79 -12.58
N THR A 134 -4.28 -13.69 -13.49
CA THR A 134 -5.63 -13.67 -14.04
C THR A 134 -6.62 -14.18 -12.99
N HIS A 135 -7.90 -13.86 -13.14
CA HIS A 135 -8.96 -14.36 -12.24
C HIS A 135 -8.89 -15.89 -12.01
N LEU A 136 -8.66 -16.67 -13.07
CA LEU A 136 -8.52 -18.13 -12.96
C LEU A 136 -7.28 -18.54 -12.13
N GLN A 137 -6.19 -17.79 -12.25
CA GLN A 137 -4.97 -18.04 -11.48
C GLN A 137 -5.13 -17.63 -10.02
N GLU A 138 -5.89 -16.57 -9.75
CA GLU A 138 -6.26 -16.17 -8.39
C GLU A 138 -7.12 -17.25 -7.73
N GLU A 139 -8.17 -17.74 -8.39
CA GLU A 139 -9.01 -18.84 -7.88
C GLU A 139 -8.17 -20.08 -7.51
N GLN A 140 -7.18 -20.44 -8.33
CA GLN A 140 -6.27 -21.54 -8.06
C GLN A 140 -5.39 -21.30 -6.82
N ILE A 141 -4.90 -20.08 -6.62
CA ILE A 141 -4.13 -19.73 -5.41
C ILE A 141 -5.04 -19.70 -4.18
N LEU A 142 -6.27 -19.23 -4.32
CA LEU A 142 -7.25 -19.21 -3.23
C LEU A 142 -7.61 -20.64 -2.78
N ASP A 143 -7.84 -21.55 -3.73
CA ASP A 143 -8.04 -22.97 -3.46
C ASP A 143 -6.82 -23.59 -2.75
N LEU A 144 -5.62 -23.35 -3.27
CA LEU A 144 -4.37 -23.78 -2.63
C LEU A 144 -4.25 -23.24 -1.19
N GLY A 145 -4.58 -21.97 -0.98
CA GLY A 145 -4.57 -21.35 0.35
C GLY A 145 -5.56 -21.97 1.31
N ALA A 146 -6.78 -22.27 0.85
CA ALA A 146 -7.78 -22.94 1.66
C ALA A 146 -7.30 -24.34 2.09
N ARG A 147 -6.73 -25.11 1.16
CA ARG A 147 -6.13 -26.44 1.43
C ARG A 147 -5.00 -26.37 2.45
N MET A 148 -4.07 -25.43 2.27
CA MET A 148 -2.95 -25.24 3.22
C MET A 148 -3.43 -24.77 4.60
N THR A 149 -4.46 -23.93 4.66
CA THR A 149 -5.05 -23.44 5.92
C THR A 149 -5.72 -24.58 6.68
N ALA A 150 -6.50 -25.42 5.99
CA ALA A 150 -7.15 -26.58 6.59
C ALA A 150 -6.14 -27.51 7.28
N LEU A 151 -5.00 -27.79 6.62
CA LEU A 151 -3.91 -28.56 7.23
C LEU A 151 -3.34 -27.88 8.48
N TYR A 152 -3.11 -26.57 8.44
CA TYR A 152 -2.55 -25.84 9.57
C TYR A 152 -3.48 -25.82 10.79
N GLU A 153 -4.79 -25.75 10.55
CA GLU A 153 -5.82 -25.72 11.59
C GLU A 153 -5.96 -27.06 12.35
N VAL A 154 -5.45 -28.17 11.82
CA VAL A 154 -5.34 -29.46 12.55
C VAL A 154 -4.40 -29.34 13.77
N GLY A 155 -3.43 -28.43 13.73
CA GLY A 155 -2.56 -28.07 14.85
C GLY A 155 -1.26 -28.88 14.94
N GLU A 156 -1.33 -30.21 15.05
CA GLU A 156 -0.13 -31.07 15.23
C GLU A 156 0.45 -31.53 13.88
N LEU A 157 0.94 -30.58 13.08
CA LEU A 157 1.72 -30.88 11.88
C LEU A 157 3.19 -31.16 12.21
N ASP A 158 3.74 -32.23 11.64
CA ASP A 158 5.17 -32.50 11.73
C ASP A 158 6.00 -31.41 11.02
N GLU A 159 7.27 -31.26 11.43
CA GLU A 159 8.17 -30.27 10.84
C GLU A 159 8.31 -30.42 9.31
N ALA A 160 8.28 -31.67 8.82
CA ALA A 160 8.32 -31.97 7.39
C ALA A 160 7.08 -31.44 6.65
N ALA A 161 5.89 -31.58 7.23
CA ALA A 161 4.65 -31.03 6.67
C ALA A 161 4.72 -29.50 6.60
N LEU A 162 5.19 -28.86 7.68
CA LEU A 162 5.38 -27.41 7.71
C LEU A 162 6.39 -26.92 6.66
N TRP A 163 7.44 -27.69 6.36
CA TRP A 163 8.40 -27.35 5.31
C TRP A 163 7.78 -27.40 3.91
N VAL A 164 6.89 -28.37 3.65
CA VAL A 164 6.13 -28.43 2.39
C VAL A 164 5.27 -27.18 2.26
N LEU A 165 4.47 -26.84 3.29
CA LEU A 165 3.59 -25.66 3.25
C LEU A 165 4.39 -24.36 3.06
N LYS A 166 5.51 -24.19 3.77
CA LYS A 166 6.44 -23.06 3.59
C LYS A 166 7.11 -23.01 2.21
N GLY A 167 7.19 -24.14 1.51
CA GLY A 167 7.62 -24.19 0.12
C GLY A 167 6.54 -23.66 -0.82
N LEU A 168 5.31 -24.11 -0.63
CA LEU A 168 4.16 -23.75 -1.46
C LEU A 168 3.79 -22.27 -1.33
N GLU A 169 3.94 -21.66 -0.15
CA GLU A 169 3.66 -20.23 0.07
C GLU A 169 4.60 -19.29 -0.74
N LYS A 170 5.71 -19.81 -1.31
CA LYS A 170 6.72 -19.02 -2.04
C LYS A 170 6.62 -19.17 -3.55
N LEU A 171 5.61 -19.89 -4.04
CA LEU A 171 5.43 -20.11 -5.47
C LEU A 171 5.12 -18.81 -6.22
N ASN A 172 5.66 -18.71 -7.43
CA ASN A 172 5.42 -17.62 -8.38
C ASN A 172 4.30 -17.93 -9.39
N ARG A 173 3.64 -19.07 -9.23
CA ARG A 173 2.68 -19.64 -10.18
C ARG A 173 1.48 -20.17 -9.43
N SER A 174 0.32 -20.14 -10.09
CA SER A 174 -0.94 -20.60 -9.52
C SER A 174 -1.10 -22.11 -9.50
N GLN A 175 -0.47 -22.81 -10.44
CA GLN A 175 -0.61 -24.26 -10.57
C GLN A 175 0.55 -24.98 -9.88
N LEU A 176 0.19 -25.94 -9.04
CA LEU A 176 1.12 -26.93 -8.53
C LEU A 176 1.58 -27.84 -9.67
N ASN A 177 2.85 -28.23 -9.63
CA ASN A 177 3.33 -29.31 -10.48
C ASN A 177 2.91 -30.68 -9.91
N SER A 178 3.11 -31.75 -10.69
CA SER A 178 2.70 -33.10 -10.29
C SER A 178 3.32 -33.59 -8.97
N ILE A 179 4.52 -33.14 -8.60
CA ILE A 179 5.17 -33.53 -7.34
C ILE A 179 4.57 -32.73 -6.19
N GLU A 180 4.41 -31.41 -6.37
CA GLU A 180 3.80 -30.52 -5.37
C GLU A 180 2.37 -30.96 -5.03
N GLU A 181 1.58 -31.29 -6.05
CA GLU A 181 0.21 -31.78 -5.87
C GLU A 181 0.18 -33.10 -5.08
N ARG A 182 1.08 -34.03 -5.40
CA ARG A 182 1.18 -35.32 -4.69
C ARG A 182 1.69 -35.17 -3.26
N LEU A 183 2.60 -34.23 -3.00
CA LEU A 183 3.07 -33.95 -1.65
C LEU A 183 1.96 -33.33 -0.81
N LEU A 184 1.25 -32.34 -1.35
CA LEU A 184 0.12 -31.73 -0.65
C LEU A 184 -0.98 -32.76 -0.39
N GLY A 185 -1.37 -33.54 -1.41
CA GLY A 185 -2.37 -34.60 -1.27
C GLY A 185 -2.00 -35.65 -0.21
N LEU A 186 -0.72 -36.04 -0.12
CA LEU A 186 -0.27 -36.96 0.93
C LEU A 186 -0.46 -36.37 2.34
N LEU A 187 -0.24 -35.05 2.52
CA LEU A 187 -0.49 -34.40 3.81
C LEU A 187 -1.99 -34.34 4.10
N GLU A 188 -2.80 -34.06 3.09
CA GLU A 188 -4.26 -34.05 3.23
C GLU A 188 -4.79 -35.43 3.65
N ASP A 189 -4.32 -36.51 3.00
CA ASP A 189 -4.67 -37.89 3.34
C ASP A 189 -4.21 -38.30 4.76
N GLU A 190 -3.10 -37.74 5.28
CA GLU A 190 -2.58 -38.10 6.60
C GLU A 190 -3.24 -37.31 7.74
N TYR A 191 -3.52 -36.01 7.52
CA TYR A 191 -3.95 -35.10 8.58
C TYR A 191 -5.44 -34.71 8.51
N LEU A 192 -6.09 -34.82 7.35
CA LEU A 192 -7.51 -34.42 7.17
C LEU A 192 -8.45 -35.62 7.04
N ASP A 193 -7.96 -36.79 6.62
CA ASP A 193 -8.78 -38.01 6.61
C ASP A 193 -8.93 -38.54 8.03
N ASP A 194 -10.07 -38.20 8.62
CA ASP A 194 -10.56 -38.66 9.92
C ASP A 194 -10.83 -40.18 9.86
N TYR A 195 -9.79 -41.00 9.94
CA TYR A 195 -9.96 -42.39 10.39
C TYR A 195 -10.30 -42.35 11.86
N SER A 196 -11.60 -42.19 12.13
CA SER A 196 -12.24 -42.59 13.38
C SER A 196 -11.71 -43.96 13.81
N LEU A 197 -10.86 -43.97 14.83
CA LEU A 197 -10.42 -45.14 15.61
C LEU A 197 -11.07 -45.11 16.98
#